data_AF-A0A9P0MFS7-F1
#
_entry.id   AF-A0A9P0MFS7-F1
#
_cell.length_a   1.000
_cell.length_b   1.000
_cell.length_c   1.000
_cell.angle_alpha   90.00
_cell.angle_beta   90.00
_cell.angle_gamma   90.00
#
_symmetry.space_group_name_H-M   'P 1'
#
loop_
_entity.id
_entity.type
_entity.pdbx_description
1 polymer ?
#
loop_
_entity_poly.entity_id
_entity_poly.type
_entity_poly.pdbx_seq_one_letter_code
_entity_poly.pdbx_strand_id
1 'polypeptide(L)'
;MAGNETGHGAIVRNRDLIDVWIEAPRGNRKQVVYEKILSLIDITDEPSEHLKSNIMKCSQLFGLKMANKWQKVGQSRNRLLQNQVYWLDKIIYRINNDSEENTSSDEEQEPPCCSVGRRRVPFEEASKKTKRRRVAELTTDRSANELQFAVNVVSGSNHSEVSPQIFSFSTAEALALMVDLDISVRKYLLLRSVINGKAQNCLPSYKELQNTKNAILPSQYIITEISAEVDLQELVQKTAESILEIINFEERDCRIKVICKWGFDGSSGHSQYKQKFSDLENTDEFLFLVQ
;
A
#
# COMPACT_ATOMS: atom_id res chain seq x y z
N MET A 1 -57.99 16.22 45.54
CA MET A 1 -57.41 16.82 44.33
C MET A 1 -55.89 16.73 44.44
N ALA A 2 -55.30 15.71 43.83
CA ALA A 2 -53.87 15.62 43.55
C ALA A 2 -53.72 14.59 42.43
N GLY A 3 -53.22 15.02 41.27
CA GLY A 3 -53.03 14.18 40.09
C GLY A 3 -52.23 14.97 39.04
N ASN A 4 -50.91 15.00 39.23
CA ASN A 4 -49.98 15.51 38.22
C ASN A 4 -49.70 14.39 37.22
N GLU A 5 -50.39 14.39 36.09
CA GLU A 5 -50.02 13.58 34.91
C GLU A 5 -49.14 14.42 33.99
N THR A 6 -47.83 14.34 34.18
CA THR A 6 -46.87 14.87 33.22
C THR A 6 -46.64 13.81 32.14
N GLY A 7 -47.27 13.97 30.97
CA GLY A 7 -46.99 13.19 29.77
C GLY A 7 -45.54 13.35 29.32
N HIS A 8 -44.65 12.48 29.80
CA HIS A 8 -43.27 12.39 29.34
C HIS A 8 -43.21 11.37 28.20
N GLY A 9 -42.89 11.83 26.98
CA GLY A 9 -42.59 10.91 25.87
C GLY A 9 -41.51 9.91 26.29
N ALA A 10 -41.73 8.62 26.02
CA ALA A 10 -40.81 7.56 26.43
C ALA A 10 -39.44 7.75 25.75
N ILE A 11 -38.38 7.82 26.56
CA ILE A 11 -36.99 7.96 26.12
C ILE A 11 -36.23 6.70 26.52
N VAL A 12 -35.66 5.99 25.55
CA VAL A 12 -34.82 4.82 25.80
C VAL A 12 -33.35 5.19 25.65
N ARG A 13 -32.54 4.98 26.69
CA ARG A 13 -31.09 5.23 26.67
C ARG A 13 -30.30 3.93 26.53
N ASN A 14 -29.03 4.04 26.15
CA ASN A 14 -28.15 2.87 26.05
C ASN A 14 -28.02 2.11 27.39
N ARG A 15 -28.04 2.83 28.52
CA ARG A 15 -27.95 2.21 29.84
C ARG A 15 -29.07 1.22 30.15
N ASP A 16 -30.26 1.44 29.61
CA ASP A 16 -31.46 0.65 29.92
C ASP A 16 -31.45 -0.72 29.22
N LEU A 17 -30.56 -0.90 28.24
CA LEU A 17 -30.48 -2.08 27.39
C LEU A 17 -29.21 -2.92 27.63
N ILE A 18 -28.28 -2.44 28.47
CA ILE A 18 -26.98 -3.12 28.72
C ILE A 18 -27.20 -4.50 29.31
N ASP A 19 -27.90 -4.55 30.45
CA ASP A 19 -28.00 -5.77 31.25
C ASP A 19 -28.74 -6.86 30.46
N VAL A 20 -29.80 -6.45 29.76
CA VAL A 20 -30.57 -7.29 28.83
C VAL A 20 -29.70 -7.87 27.70
N TRP A 21 -28.79 -7.08 27.15
CA TRP A 21 -27.91 -7.55 26.07
C TRP A 21 -26.78 -8.46 26.58
N ILE A 22 -26.28 -8.23 27.80
CA ILE A 22 -25.23 -9.05 28.41
C ILE A 22 -25.77 -10.44 28.77
N GLU A 23 -26.96 -10.49 29.36
CA GLU A 23 -27.61 -11.73 29.82
C GLU A 23 -28.17 -12.56 28.66
N ALA A 24 -28.47 -11.93 27.52
CA ALA A 24 -29.02 -12.63 26.37
C ALA A 24 -27.99 -13.53 25.64
N PRO A 25 -28.41 -14.73 25.18
CA PRO A 25 -27.56 -15.61 24.37
C PRO A 25 -27.23 -14.98 23.01
N ARG A 26 -26.02 -15.22 22.50
CA ARG A 26 -25.44 -14.52 21.34
C ARG A 26 -26.35 -14.46 20.10
N GLY A 27 -27.12 -15.52 19.84
CA GLY A 27 -28.05 -15.58 18.70
C GLY A 27 -29.29 -14.68 18.83
N ASN A 28 -29.73 -14.40 20.06
CA ASN A 28 -31.02 -13.74 20.31
C ASN A 28 -30.88 -12.30 20.80
N ARG A 29 -29.66 -11.79 21.01
CA ARG A 29 -29.44 -10.45 21.59
C ARG A 29 -30.18 -9.31 20.89
N LYS A 30 -30.32 -9.38 19.56
CA LYS A 30 -31.07 -8.38 18.78
C LYS A 30 -32.57 -8.38 19.12
N GLN A 31 -33.14 -9.56 19.33
CA GLN A 31 -34.55 -9.77 19.58
C GLN A 31 -34.91 -9.38 21.01
N VAL A 32 -34.08 -9.79 21.99
CA VAL A 32 -34.29 -9.44 23.40
C VAL A 32 -34.16 -7.92 23.61
N VAL A 33 -33.21 -7.26 22.93
CA VAL A 33 -33.11 -5.80 22.97
C VAL A 33 -34.32 -5.13 22.31
N TYR A 34 -34.82 -5.68 21.20
CA TYR A 34 -36.02 -5.18 20.53
C TYR A 34 -37.25 -5.24 21.46
N GLU A 35 -37.48 -6.40 22.09
CA GLU A 35 -38.57 -6.59 23.06
C GLU A 35 -38.44 -5.67 24.27
N LYS A 36 -37.21 -5.45 24.74
CA LYS A 36 -36.97 -4.51 25.84
C LYS A 36 -37.29 -3.07 25.43
N ILE A 37 -36.90 -2.66 24.23
CA ILE A 37 -37.24 -1.32 23.72
C ILE A 37 -38.77 -1.17 23.63
N LEU A 38 -39.49 -2.18 23.13
CA LEU A 38 -40.96 -2.16 23.10
C LEU A 38 -41.57 -2.03 24.51
N SER A 39 -41.07 -2.79 25.48
CA SER A 39 -41.56 -2.72 26.87
C SER A 39 -41.32 -1.36 27.54
N LEU A 40 -40.32 -0.60 27.08
CA LEU A 40 -39.99 0.71 27.64
C LEU A 40 -40.77 1.85 26.98
N ILE A 41 -41.39 1.60 25.83
CA ILE A 41 -42.14 2.60 25.04
C ILE A 41 -43.63 2.57 25.41
N ASP A 42 -44.07 1.58 26.20
CA ASP A 42 -45.43 1.45 26.77
C ASP A 42 -46.55 1.64 25.73
N ILE A 43 -46.39 0.99 24.58
CA ILE A 43 -47.38 1.03 23.50
C ILE A 43 -48.49 0.04 23.84
N THR A 44 -49.69 0.56 24.14
CA THR A 44 -50.87 -0.23 24.47
C THR A 44 -51.58 -0.85 23.26
N ASP A 45 -51.28 -0.38 22.04
CA ASP A 45 -51.86 -0.88 20.78
C ASP A 45 -50.80 -1.56 19.88
N GLU A 46 -51.23 -2.36 18.90
CA GLU A 46 -50.31 -3.01 17.95
C GLU A 46 -49.43 -1.95 17.24
N PRO A 47 -48.09 -1.99 17.40
CA PRO A 47 -47.22 -0.97 16.84
C PRO A 47 -47.24 -1.03 15.31
N SER A 48 -47.26 0.13 14.66
CA SER A 48 -47.23 0.20 13.19
C SER A 48 -46.00 -0.50 12.61
N GLU A 49 -46.11 -1.07 11.40
CA GLU A 49 -45.00 -1.78 10.74
C GLU A 49 -43.76 -0.88 10.55
N HIS A 50 -43.97 0.41 10.34
CA HIS A 50 -42.87 1.39 10.26
C HIS A 50 -42.15 1.55 11.62
N LEU A 51 -42.91 1.58 12.71
CA LEU A 51 -42.39 1.68 14.07
C LEU A 51 -41.58 0.42 14.44
N LYS A 52 -42.12 -0.77 14.17
CA LYS A 52 -41.41 -2.05 14.35
C LYS A 52 -40.09 -2.08 13.58
N SER A 53 -40.10 -1.64 12.32
CA SER A 53 -38.90 -1.59 11.47
C SER A 53 -37.83 -0.63 12.04
N ASN A 54 -38.24 0.54 12.52
CA ASN A 54 -37.32 1.51 13.11
C ASN A 54 -36.71 1.00 14.43
N ILE A 55 -37.53 0.42 15.31
CA ILE A 55 -37.05 -0.16 16.57
C ILE A 55 -36.10 -1.34 16.30
N MET A 56 -36.39 -2.16 15.29
CA MET A 56 -35.52 -3.27 14.87
C MET A 56 -34.16 -2.77 14.35
N LYS A 57 -34.12 -1.69 13.56
CA LYS A 57 -32.86 -1.07 13.13
C LYS A 57 -32.07 -0.52 14.33
N CYS A 58 -32.75 0.11 15.28
CA CYS A 58 -32.13 0.61 16.51
C CYS A 58 -31.53 -0.51 17.36
N SER A 59 -32.23 -1.63 17.54
CA SER A 59 -31.72 -2.77 18.32
C SER A 59 -30.48 -3.40 17.68
N GLN A 60 -30.44 -3.50 16.34
CA GLN A 60 -29.27 -4.00 15.60
C GLN A 60 -28.06 -3.05 15.75
N LEU A 61 -28.26 -1.75 15.55
CA LEU A 61 -27.19 -0.75 15.69
C LEU A 61 -26.66 -0.67 17.12
N PHE A 62 -27.54 -0.80 18.11
CA PHE A 62 -27.15 -0.91 19.51
C PHE A 62 -26.26 -2.14 19.72
N GLY A 63 -26.71 -3.32 19.29
CA GLY A 63 -25.96 -4.58 19.48
C GLY A 63 -24.56 -4.54 18.85
N LEU A 64 -24.42 -3.98 17.65
CA LEU A 64 -23.11 -3.81 16.98
C LEU A 64 -22.18 -2.86 17.74
N LYS A 65 -22.69 -1.73 18.22
CA LYS A 65 -21.90 -0.76 19.00
C LYS A 65 -21.52 -1.32 20.37
N MET A 66 -22.46 -2.02 21.00
CA MET A 66 -22.26 -2.68 22.29
C MET A 66 -21.19 -3.77 22.21
N ALA A 67 -21.23 -4.64 21.20
CA ALA A 67 -20.21 -5.68 21.00
C ALA A 67 -18.79 -5.10 20.87
N ASN A 68 -18.63 -4.05 20.06
CA ASN A 68 -17.35 -3.39 19.87
C ASN A 68 -16.83 -2.75 21.17
N LYS A 69 -17.71 -2.11 21.95
CA LYS A 69 -17.31 -1.49 23.23
C LYS A 69 -17.03 -2.55 24.30
N TRP A 70 -17.81 -3.62 24.33
CA TRP A 70 -17.63 -4.75 25.24
C TRP A 70 -16.28 -5.44 25.04
N GLN A 71 -15.86 -5.64 23.79
CA GLN A 71 -14.55 -6.18 23.48
C GLN A 71 -13.41 -5.25 23.93
N LYS A 72 -13.55 -3.93 23.70
CA LYS A 72 -12.53 -2.94 24.09
C LYS A 72 -12.29 -2.84 25.59
N VAL A 73 -13.32 -3.08 26.41
CA VAL A 73 -13.20 -3.03 27.88
C VAL A 73 -12.87 -4.38 28.51
N GLY A 74 -12.54 -5.39 27.69
CA GLY A 74 -12.18 -6.73 28.15
C GLY A 74 -13.35 -7.47 28.80
N GLN A 75 -14.58 -7.24 28.31
CA GLN A 75 -15.80 -7.93 28.76
C GLN A 75 -16.13 -7.74 30.26
N SER A 76 -15.69 -6.63 30.85
CA SER A 76 -15.97 -6.28 32.25
C SER A 76 -17.07 -5.22 32.34
N ARG A 77 -18.17 -5.55 33.03
CA ARG A 77 -19.32 -4.65 33.26
C ARG A 77 -18.89 -3.36 33.96
N ASN A 78 -18.14 -3.48 35.05
CA ASN A 78 -17.71 -2.32 35.84
C ASN A 78 -16.82 -1.38 35.02
N ARG A 79 -15.93 -1.92 34.19
CA ARG A 79 -15.09 -1.11 33.28
C ARG A 79 -15.89 -0.43 32.18
N LEU A 80 -16.96 -1.06 31.69
CA LEU A 80 -17.86 -0.43 30.72
C LEU A 80 -18.58 0.78 31.32
N LEU A 81 -19.15 0.61 32.52
CA LEU A 81 -19.89 1.66 33.21
C LEU A 81 -19.00 2.87 33.53
N GLN A 82 -17.75 2.62 33.94
CA GLN A 82 -16.79 3.69 34.25
C GLN A 82 -16.22 4.39 33.01
N ASN A 83 -15.86 3.63 31.96
CA ASN A 83 -15.12 4.20 30.82
C ASN A 83 -16.03 4.77 29.72
N GLN A 84 -17.33 4.49 29.74
CA GLN A 84 -18.25 4.82 28.65
C GLN A 84 -19.50 5.59 29.08
N VAL A 85 -19.46 6.31 30.21
CA VAL A 85 -20.59 7.07 30.78
C VAL A 85 -21.33 7.91 29.74
N TYR A 86 -20.61 8.71 28.95
CA TYR A 86 -21.20 9.56 27.89
C TYR A 86 -21.97 8.76 26.84
N TRP A 87 -21.49 7.56 26.50
CA TRP A 87 -22.19 6.70 25.55
C TRP A 87 -23.45 6.08 26.18
N LEU A 88 -23.40 5.75 27.47
CA LEU A 88 -24.52 5.13 28.19
C LEU A 88 -25.73 6.05 28.35
N ASP A 89 -25.50 7.35 28.53
CA ASP A 89 -26.56 8.34 28.64
C ASP A 89 -27.11 8.81 27.29
N LYS A 90 -26.53 8.35 26.17
CA LYS A 90 -27.04 8.68 24.84
C LYS A 90 -28.40 8.00 24.57
N ILE A 91 -29.35 8.81 24.12
CA ILE A 91 -30.69 8.38 23.72
C ILE A 91 -30.60 7.53 22.44
N ILE A 92 -31.24 6.36 22.46
CA ILE A 92 -31.36 5.46 21.31
C ILE A 92 -32.66 5.75 20.56
N TYR A 93 -33.74 5.99 21.28
CA TYR A 93 -35.07 6.12 20.71
C TYR A 93 -35.90 7.15 21.49
N ARG A 94 -36.65 7.97 20.75
CA ARG A 94 -37.62 8.96 21.24
C ARG A 94 -38.86 8.84 20.36
N ILE A 95 -40.04 8.68 20.98
CA ILE A 95 -41.31 8.82 20.26
C ILE A 95 -41.48 10.31 19.93
N ASN A 96 -41.49 10.65 18.65
CA ASN A 96 -41.95 11.95 18.21
C ASN A 96 -43.44 11.78 17.88
N ASN A 97 -44.31 12.36 18.70
CA ASN A 97 -45.67 12.63 18.25
C ASN A 97 -45.60 13.80 17.26
N ASP A 98 -46.41 13.70 16.22
CA ASP A 98 -46.73 14.71 15.20
C ASP A 98 -45.95 14.61 13.87
N SER A 99 -46.71 14.08 12.92
CA SER A 99 -46.73 14.37 11.49
C SER A 99 -46.59 15.86 11.18
N GLU A 100 -45.66 16.22 10.29
CA GLU A 100 -45.79 17.35 9.36
C GLU A 100 -44.72 17.27 8.25
N GLU A 101 -45.15 16.91 7.05
CA GLU A 101 -44.48 17.24 5.79
C GLU A 101 -45.39 18.23 5.04
N ASN A 102 -44.94 19.47 4.81
CA ASN A 102 -44.77 20.07 3.47
C ASN A 102 -44.66 21.62 3.47
N THR A 103 -43.51 22.07 2.97
CA THR A 103 -43.27 22.98 1.83
C THR A 103 -43.65 24.49 1.84
N SER A 104 -42.66 25.27 1.36
CA SER A 104 -42.66 26.63 0.75
C SER A 104 -42.22 27.79 1.67
N SER A 105 -41.47 28.81 1.26
CA SER A 105 -40.53 29.09 0.16
C SER A 105 -39.78 30.38 0.54
N ASP A 106 -38.64 30.64 -0.10
CA ASP A 106 -37.89 31.90 -0.20
C ASP A 106 -36.91 32.29 0.94
N GLU A 107 -35.65 31.88 0.77
CA GLU A 107 -34.48 32.71 1.11
C GLU A 107 -33.53 32.78 -0.10
N GLU A 108 -33.30 34.00 -0.62
CA GLU A 108 -32.04 34.35 -1.24
C GLU A 108 -30.95 34.30 -0.16
N GLN A 109 -30.28 33.16 -0.06
CA GLN A 109 -28.90 33.06 0.45
C GLN A 109 -28.31 31.74 -0.05
N GLU A 110 -27.09 31.82 -0.59
CA GLU A 110 -26.39 30.69 -1.19
C GLU A 110 -26.38 29.44 -0.29
N PRO A 111 -26.55 28.23 -0.87
CA PRO A 111 -26.91 27.05 -0.10
C PRO A 111 -25.77 26.58 0.80
N PRO A 112 -25.99 26.39 2.12
CA PRO A 112 -25.11 25.54 2.91
C PRO A 112 -25.39 24.11 2.45
N CYS A 113 -24.49 23.56 1.63
CA CYS A 113 -24.56 22.17 1.18
C CYS A 113 -24.60 21.23 2.39
N CYS A 114 -25.79 20.76 2.75
CA CYS A 114 -26.02 19.66 3.67
C CYS A 114 -25.54 18.34 3.02
N SER A 115 -24.22 18.17 2.89
CA SER A 115 -23.66 16.88 2.49
C SER A 115 -23.82 15.91 3.66
N VAL A 116 -24.82 15.04 3.60
CA VAL A 116 -24.91 13.85 4.43
C VAL A 116 -23.67 13.00 4.15
N GLY A 117 -22.66 13.11 5.02
CA GLY A 117 -21.38 12.45 4.82
C GLY A 117 -20.34 12.82 5.85
N ARG A 118 -19.42 11.89 6.08
CA ARG A 118 -18.21 12.12 6.91
C ARG A 118 -17.47 13.35 6.36
N ARG A 119 -17.16 14.34 7.23
CA ARG A 119 -16.36 15.52 6.85
C ARG A 119 -15.13 15.07 6.04
N ARG A 120 -14.94 15.68 4.87
CA ARG A 120 -13.79 15.41 4.01
C ARG A 120 -12.55 15.94 4.72
N VAL A 121 -11.61 15.04 4.98
CA VAL A 121 -10.26 15.41 5.42
C VAL A 121 -9.56 16.19 4.29
N PRO A 122 -8.77 17.23 4.60
CA PRO A 122 -7.92 17.91 3.63
C PRO A 122 -7.12 16.91 2.77
N PHE A 123 -6.78 17.29 1.53
CA PHE A 123 -6.15 16.34 0.60
C PHE A 123 -4.82 15.82 1.17
N GLU A 124 -4.05 16.69 1.81
CA GLU A 124 -2.69 16.53 2.34
C GLU A 124 -2.66 15.50 3.46
N GLU A 125 -3.68 15.54 4.32
CA GLU A 125 -3.87 14.66 5.47
C GLU A 125 -4.59 13.34 5.12
N ALA A 126 -5.15 13.23 3.90
CA ALA A 126 -5.89 12.04 3.49
C ALA A 126 -4.95 10.84 3.24
N SER A 127 -5.47 9.63 3.51
CA SER A 127 -4.74 8.38 3.23
C SER A 127 -4.42 8.21 1.74
N LYS A 128 -3.34 7.49 1.39
CA LYS A 128 -2.95 7.22 -0.01
C LYS A 128 -4.11 6.69 -0.86
N LYS A 129 -4.93 5.79 -0.31
CA LYS A 129 -6.13 5.24 -0.99
C LYS A 129 -7.16 6.33 -1.31
N THR A 130 -7.39 7.25 -0.38
CA THR A 130 -8.34 8.36 -0.56
C THR A 130 -7.80 9.38 -1.55
N LYS A 131 -6.51 9.71 -1.49
CA LYS A 131 -5.82 10.58 -2.47
C LYS A 131 -5.95 10.01 -3.88
N ARG A 132 -5.62 8.72 -4.07
CA ARG A 132 -5.77 8.04 -5.37
C ARG A 132 -7.21 8.07 -5.88
N ARG A 133 -8.21 7.82 -5.04
CA ARG A 133 -9.62 7.90 -5.44
C ARG A 133 -10.02 9.31 -5.89
N ARG A 134 -9.58 10.35 -5.16
CA ARG A 134 -9.87 11.74 -5.52
C ARG A 134 -9.17 12.19 -6.81
N VAL A 135 -7.93 11.75 -7.01
CA VAL A 135 -7.15 12.04 -8.23
C VAL A 135 -7.65 11.21 -9.42
N ALA A 136 -8.23 10.03 -9.18
CA ALA A 136 -8.76 9.17 -10.24
C ALA A 136 -9.77 9.93 -11.12
N GLU A 137 -10.65 10.72 -10.49
CA GLU A 137 -11.64 11.60 -11.17
C GLU A 137 -10.95 12.64 -12.06
N LEU A 138 -9.77 13.14 -11.67
CA LEU A 138 -9.00 14.12 -12.45
C LEU A 138 -8.20 13.47 -13.59
N THR A 139 -7.84 12.19 -13.45
CA THR A 139 -7.03 11.44 -14.43
C THR A 139 -7.86 10.67 -15.45
N THR A 140 -9.17 10.49 -15.24
CA THR A 140 -10.06 9.79 -16.19
C THR A 140 -10.28 10.58 -17.47
N ASP A 141 -10.39 11.91 -17.36
CA ASP A 141 -10.82 12.76 -18.48
C ASP A 141 -9.67 13.57 -19.08
N ARG A 142 -8.45 13.48 -18.53
CA ARG A 142 -7.31 14.34 -18.90
C ARG A 142 -6.05 13.54 -19.16
N SER A 143 -5.29 13.98 -20.16
CA SER A 143 -4.00 13.38 -20.49
C SER A 143 -2.92 13.77 -19.48
N ALA A 144 -1.86 12.95 -19.38
CA ALA A 144 -0.72 13.23 -18.51
C ALA A 144 -0.06 14.59 -18.82
N ASN A 145 -0.03 14.98 -20.09
CA ASN A 145 0.57 16.24 -20.55
C ASN A 145 -0.26 17.45 -20.11
N GLU A 146 -1.59 17.39 -20.21
CA GLU A 146 -2.48 18.47 -19.75
C GLU A 146 -2.38 18.67 -18.23
N LEU A 147 -2.28 17.58 -17.47
CA LEU A 147 -2.11 17.65 -16.02
C LEU A 147 -0.75 18.25 -15.64
N GLN A 148 0.33 17.90 -16.35
CA GLN A 148 1.64 18.54 -16.16
C GLN A 148 1.62 20.01 -16.52
N PHE A 149 0.96 20.38 -17.62
CA PHE A 149 0.81 21.77 -18.03
C PHE A 149 0.04 22.58 -16.98
N ALA A 150 -1.06 22.03 -16.45
CA ALA A 150 -1.82 22.68 -15.38
C ALA A 150 -0.97 22.90 -14.12
N VAL A 151 -0.09 21.96 -13.76
CA VAL A 151 0.86 22.13 -12.65
C VAL A 151 1.83 23.28 -12.93
N ASN A 152 2.35 23.40 -14.14
CA ASN A 152 3.28 24.47 -14.51
C ASN A 152 2.61 25.85 -14.45
N VAL A 153 1.36 25.96 -14.93
CA VAL A 153 0.56 27.18 -14.87
C VAL A 153 0.29 27.61 -13.43
N VAL A 154 -0.08 26.65 -12.55
CA VAL A 154 -0.35 26.94 -11.13
C VAL A 154 0.94 27.28 -10.36
N SER A 155 2.07 26.70 -10.75
CA SER A 155 3.37 26.93 -10.09
C SER A 155 4.05 28.23 -10.52
N GLY A 156 3.51 28.96 -11.50
CA GLY A 156 4.10 30.21 -12.00
C GLY A 156 5.42 30.02 -12.74
N SER A 157 5.75 28.79 -13.12
CA SER A 157 7.02 28.43 -13.76
C SER A 157 6.92 28.62 -15.26
N ASN A 158 7.27 29.82 -15.77
CA ASN A 158 7.48 30.06 -17.20
C ASN A 158 8.84 29.52 -17.71
N HIS A 159 9.54 28.70 -16.93
CA HIS A 159 10.75 28.04 -17.38
C HIS A 159 10.41 26.76 -18.13
N SER A 160 10.80 26.75 -19.40
CA SER A 160 10.84 25.61 -20.32
C SER A 160 11.17 24.28 -19.63
N GLU A 161 10.41 23.26 -20.00
CA GLU A 161 10.90 21.89 -20.22
C GLU A 161 11.83 21.30 -19.16
N VAL A 162 11.46 21.34 -17.89
CA VAL A 162 11.94 20.32 -16.96
C VAL A 162 10.75 19.87 -16.13
N SER A 163 9.93 18.99 -16.72
CA SER A 163 9.34 17.94 -15.90
C SER A 163 10.45 17.38 -15.02
N PRO A 164 10.23 17.02 -13.75
CA PRO A 164 11.23 16.27 -13.02
C PRO A 164 11.37 14.95 -13.77
N GLN A 165 12.25 14.92 -14.78
CA GLN A 165 12.67 13.70 -15.42
C GLN A 165 13.22 12.91 -14.25
N ILE A 166 12.49 11.86 -13.91
CA ILE A 166 12.96 10.88 -12.96
C ILE A 166 14.18 10.31 -13.66
N PHE A 167 15.37 10.84 -13.34
CA PHE A 167 16.64 10.32 -13.81
C PHE A 167 16.82 8.97 -13.15
N SER A 168 16.17 7.95 -13.71
CA SER A 168 16.36 6.56 -13.35
C SER A 168 17.40 5.96 -14.28
N PHE A 169 18.46 5.42 -13.70
CA PHE A 169 19.43 4.64 -14.44
C PHE A 169 18.77 3.34 -14.92
N SER A 170 19.05 2.97 -16.16
CA SER A 170 18.77 1.62 -16.63
C SER A 170 19.65 0.61 -15.87
N THR A 171 19.26 -0.66 -15.90
CA THR A 171 20.04 -1.72 -15.25
C THR A 171 21.42 -1.89 -15.86
N ALA A 172 21.54 -1.72 -17.17
CA ALA A 172 22.82 -1.77 -17.88
C ALA A 172 23.74 -0.59 -17.51
N GLU A 173 23.21 0.65 -17.50
CA GLU A 173 23.99 1.83 -17.09
C GLU A 173 24.46 1.73 -15.64
N ALA A 174 23.58 1.30 -14.74
CA ALA A 174 23.94 1.11 -13.34
C ALA A 174 24.97 0.00 -13.13
N LEU A 175 24.93 -1.07 -13.94
CA LEU A 175 25.92 -2.14 -13.92
C LEU A 175 27.27 -1.65 -14.44
N ALA A 176 27.28 -0.93 -15.57
CA ALA A 176 28.48 -0.31 -16.13
C ALA A 176 29.12 0.64 -15.11
N LEU A 177 28.32 1.52 -14.50
CA LEU A 177 28.79 2.43 -13.45
C LEU A 177 29.39 1.68 -12.25
N MET A 178 28.79 0.56 -11.85
CA MET A 178 29.30 -0.26 -10.74
C MET A 178 30.67 -0.88 -11.07
N VAL A 179 30.88 -1.29 -12.32
CA VAL A 179 32.15 -1.86 -12.80
C VAL A 179 33.21 -0.78 -12.98
N ASP A 180 32.89 0.31 -13.68
CA ASP A 180 33.83 1.40 -13.99
C ASP A 180 34.34 2.11 -12.73
N LEU A 181 33.50 2.20 -11.69
CA LEU A 181 33.85 2.82 -10.41
C LEU A 181 34.33 1.82 -9.35
N ASP A 182 34.46 0.53 -9.68
CA ASP A 182 34.84 -0.55 -8.77
C ASP A 182 34.05 -0.52 -7.43
N ILE A 183 32.72 -0.37 -7.57
CA ILE A 183 31.82 -0.24 -6.43
C ILE A 183 31.44 -1.63 -5.93
N SER A 184 31.79 -1.94 -4.68
CA SER A 184 31.34 -3.18 -4.04
C SER A 184 29.82 -3.20 -3.83
N VAL A 185 29.25 -4.41 -3.73
CA VAL A 185 27.80 -4.63 -3.49
C VAL A 185 27.29 -3.80 -2.30
N ARG A 186 28.06 -3.77 -1.20
CA ARG A 186 27.70 -2.99 -0.01
C ARG A 186 27.65 -1.49 -0.30
N LYS A 187 28.66 -0.96 -0.99
CA LYS A 187 28.71 0.46 -1.37
C LYS A 187 27.55 0.81 -2.30
N TYR A 188 27.25 -0.05 -3.27
CA TYR A 188 26.10 0.11 -4.17
C TYR A 188 24.77 0.15 -3.41
N LEU A 189 24.53 -0.80 -2.51
CA LEU A 189 23.29 -0.86 -1.72
C LEU A 189 23.11 0.37 -0.82
N LEU A 190 24.22 0.87 -0.24
CA LEU A 190 24.21 2.11 0.56
C LEU A 190 23.92 3.33 -0.33
N LEU A 191 24.59 3.45 -1.48
CA LEU A 191 24.36 4.52 -2.43
C LEU A 191 22.89 4.55 -2.88
N ARG A 192 22.37 3.38 -3.24
CA ARG A 192 20.97 3.19 -3.61
C ARG A 192 20.02 3.60 -2.49
N SER A 193 20.27 3.25 -1.23
CA SER A 193 19.35 3.59 -0.13
C SER A 193 19.31 5.10 0.12
N VAL A 194 20.47 5.78 0.03
CA VAL A 194 20.58 7.23 0.18
C VAL A 194 19.91 7.96 -0.99
N ILE A 195 20.22 7.56 -2.22
CA ILE A 195 19.68 8.20 -3.43
C ILE A 195 18.18 7.91 -3.55
N ASN A 196 17.73 6.66 -3.41
CA ASN A 196 16.31 6.33 -3.54
C ASN A 196 15.45 6.90 -2.40
N GLY A 197 16.06 7.26 -1.27
CA GLY A 197 15.41 8.02 -0.20
C GLY A 197 15.12 9.48 -0.57
N LYS A 198 15.89 10.06 -1.52
CA LYS A 198 15.74 11.44 -1.98
C LYS A 198 15.05 11.56 -3.35
N ALA A 199 15.35 10.65 -4.26
CA ALA A 199 14.80 10.58 -5.62
C ALA A 199 14.19 9.18 -5.83
N GLN A 200 12.88 9.10 -6.01
CA GLN A 200 12.20 7.82 -6.07
C GLN A 200 12.70 6.97 -7.25
N ASN A 201 13.19 5.76 -6.96
CA ASN A 201 13.62 4.74 -7.93
C ASN A 201 14.70 5.19 -8.93
N CYS A 202 15.65 6.02 -8.51
CA CYS A 202 16.77 6.45 -9.35
C CYS A 202 17.72 5.30 -9.70
N LEU A 203 18.07 4.45 -8.72
CA LEU A 203 18.96 3.30 -8.93
C LEU A 203 18.20 1.96 -8.87
N PRO A 204 18.44 1.05 -9.83
CA PRO A 204 17.81 -0.26 -9.86
C PRO A 204 18.23 -1.12 -8.68
N SER A 205 17.43 -2.13 -8.35
CA SER A 205 17.77 -3.08 -7.29
C SER A 205 19.01 -3.90 -7.65
N TYR A 206 19.73 -4.36 -6.64
CA TYR A 206 20.87 -5.25 -6.87
C TYR A 206 20.46 -6.58 -7.53
N LYS A 207 19.24 -7.04 -7.30
CA LYS A 207 18.71 -8.24 -7.96
C LYS A 207 18.58 -8.04 -9.47
N GLU A 208 18.12 -6.88 -9.90
CA GLU A 208 18.05 -6.55 -11.33
C GLU A 208 19.43 -6.47 -11.96
N LEU A 209 20.41 -5.86 -11.27
CA LEU A 209 21.81 -5.86 -11.71
C LEU A 209 22.38 -7.27 -11.83
N GLN A 210 22.11 -8.14 -10.85
CA GLN A 210 22.56 -9.53 -10.86
C GLN A 210 21.95 -10.29 -12.04
N ASN A 211 20.67 -10.08 -12.33
CA ASN A 211 20.02 -10.69 -13.49
C ASN A 211 20.66 -10.22 -14.80
N THR A 212 20.93 -8.91 -14.94
CA THR A 212 21.61 -8.36 -16.12
C THR A 212 23.03 -8.92 -16.24
N LYS A 213 23.78 -9.01 -15.15
CA LYS A 213 25.11 -9.62 -15.13
C LYS A 213 25.06 -11.09 -15.57
N ASN A 214 24.11 -11.86 -15.04
CA ASN A 214 23.95 -13.28 -15.40
C ASN A 214 23.49 -13.48 -16.85
N ALA A 215 22.78 -12.53 -17.44
CA ALA A 215 22.37 -12.60 -18.84
C ALA A 215 23.54 -12.45 -19.81
N ILE A 216 24.59 -11.72 -19.40
CA ILE A 216 25.81 -11.47 -20.19
C ILE A 216 26.80 -12.64 -20.05
N LEU A 217 26.78 -13.33 -18.90
CA LEU A 217 27.69 -14.45 -18.64
C LEU A 217 27.31 -15.71 -19.43
N PRO A 218 28.30 -16.57 -19.77
CA PRO A 218 28.04 -17.91 -20.30
C PRO A 218 27.19 -18.75 -19.34
N SER A 219 26.32 -19.58 -19.90
CA SER A 219 25.36 -20.40 -19.16
C SER A 219 26.01 -21.59 -18.49
N GLN A 220 27.08 -22.15 -19.09
CA GLN A 220 27.80 -23.30 -18.57
C GLN A 220 29.24 -22.92 -18.23
N TYR A 221 29.60 -23.12 -16.97
CA TYR A 221 30.98 -22.97 -16.50
C TYR A 221 31.28 -24.04 -15.44
N ILE A 222 32.53 -24.48 -15.40
CA ILE A 222 33.03 -25.45 -14.43
C ILE A 222 33.95 -24.68 -13.49
N ILE A 223 33.62 -24.67 -12.20
CA ILE A 223 34.45 -24.07 -11.16
C ILE A 223 34.88 -25.18 -10.21
N THR A 224 36.18 -25.33 -10.04
CA THR A 224 36.82 -26.20 -9.07
C THR A 224 37.57 -25.37 -8.03
N GLU A 225 38.26 -26.03 -7.10
CA GLU A 225 39.12 -25.34 -6.12
C GLU A 225 40.32 -24.64 -6.79
N ILE A 226 40.74 -25.09 -7.97
CA ILE A 226 42.00 -24.68 -8.62
C ILE A 226 41.83 -24.08 -10.01
N SER A 227 40.68 -24.27 -10.64
CA SER A 227 40.43 -23.76 -11.99
C SER A 227 38.99 -23.27 -12.16
N ALA A 228 38.81 -22.35 -13.10
CA ALA A 228 37.52 -21.98 -13.63
C ALA A 228 37.62 -22.04 -15.15
N GLU A 229 36.73 -22.81 -15.77
CA GLU A 229 36.76 -23.11 -17.20
C GLU A 229 35.37 -22.87 -17.81
N VAL A 230 35.37 -22.40 -19.06
CA VAL A 230 34.18 -22.08 -19.82
C VAL A 230 34.31 -22.60 -21.25
N ASP A 231 33.19 -22.97 -21.87
CA ASP A 231 33.20 -23.39 -23.27
C ASP A 231 33.56 -22.21 -24.18
N LEU A 232 34.59 -22.40 -25.01
CA LEU A 232 35.08 -21.37 -25.92
C LEU A 232 34.01 -21.00 -26.96
N GLN A 233 33.24 -21.99 -27.43
CA GLN A 233 32.21 -21.75 -28.44
C GLN A 233 31.08 -20.89 -27.85
N GLU A 234 30.60 -21.20 -26.64
CA GLU A 234 29.61 -20.39 -25.95
C GLU A 234 30.11 -18.96 -25.69
N LEU A 235 31.36 -18.80 -25.23
CA LEU A 235 31.96 -17.49 -24.96
C LEU A 235 32.03 -16.61 -26.23
N VAL A 236 32.54 -17.16 -27.33
CA VAL A 236 32.66 -16.43 -28.61
C VAL A 236 31.28 -16.09 -29.15
N GLN A 237 30.31 -17.01 -29.07
CA GLN A 237 28.94 -16.77 -29.53
C GLN A 237 28.27 -15.64 -28.73
N LYS A 238 28.34 -15.68 -27.40
CA LYS A 238 27.77 -14.63 -26.53
C LYS A 238 28.40 -13.27 -26.77
N THR A 239 29.71 -13.23 -27.00
CA THR A 239 30.44 -12.01 -27.34
C THR A 239 29.99 -11.47 -28.69
N ALA A 240 29.83 -12.34 -29.69
CA ALA A 240 29.34 -11.95 -31.01
C ALA A 240 27.90 -11.41 -30.95
N GLU A 241 26.98 -12.08 -30.26
CA GLU A 241 25.60 -11.63 -30.02
C GLU A 241 25.59 -10.22 -29.38
N SER A 242 26.37 -10.02 -28.33
CA SER A 242 26.46 -8.73 -27.64
C SER A 242 26.99 -7.60 -28.54
N ILE A 243 28.00 -7.89 -29.38
CA ILE A 243 28.52 -6.90 -30.34
C ILE A 243 27.46 -6.53 -31.38
N LEU A 244 26.72 -7.51 -31.90
CA LEU A 244 25.65 -7.28 -32.89
C LEU A 244 24.52 -6.42 -32.31
N GLU A 245 24.16 -6.64 -31.05
CA GLU A 245 23.20 -5.80 -30.33
C GLU A 245 23.69 -4.36 -30.18
N ILE A 246 24.96 -4.16 -29.80
CA ILE A 246 25.54 -2.82 -29.59
C ILE A 246 25.58 -2.01 -30.90
N ILE A 247 25.97 -2.65 -32.01
CA ILE A 247 26.06 -1.95 -33.30
C ILE A 247 24.70 -1.79 -33.98
N ASN A 248 23.61 -2.28 -33.35
CA ASN A 248 22.25 -2.33 -33.90
C ASN A 248 22.25 -2.86 -35.35
N PHE A 249 22.84 -4.03 -35.54
CA PHE A 249 23.01 -4.59 -36.87
C PHE A 249 21.68 -5.08 -37.46
N GLU A 250 21.10 -4.35 -38.42
CA GLU A 250 19.75 -4.62 -38.94
C GLU A 250 19.69 -5.58 -40.16
N GLU A 251 20.84 -6.00 -40.71
CA GLU A 251 20.84 -6.90 -41.88
C GLU A 251 20.54 -8.35 -41.48
N ARG A 252 19.38 -8.85 -41.90
CA ARG A 252 18.85 -10.17 -41.47
C ARG A 252 19.37 -11.36 -42.28
N ASP A 253 20.06 -11.13 -43.39
CA ASP A 253 20.45 -12.18 -44.36
C ASP A 253 21.92 -12.09 -44.80
N CYS A 254 22.84 -11.81 -43.87
CA CYS A 254 24.27 -11.83 -44.17
C CYS A 254 25.01 -12.90 -43.36
N ARG A 255 26.04 -13.50 -43.98
CA ARG A 255 26.94 -14.42 -43.29
C ARG A 255 28.02 -13.62 -42.58
N ILE A 256 27.86 -13.48 -41.27
CA ILE A 256 28.85 -12.80 -40.42
C ILE A 256 29.97 -13.79 -40.08
N LYS A 257 31.21 -13.38 -40.31
CA LYS A 257 32.40 -14.14 -39.90
C LYS A 257 33.14 -13.36 -38.83
N VAL A 258 33.15 -13.89 -37.61
CA VAL A 258 33.95 -13.36 -36.51
C VAL A 258 35.36 -13.95 -36.61
N ILE A 259 36.37 -13.08 -36.63
CA ILE A 259 37.79 -13.48 -36.60
C ILE A 259 38.35 -13.03 -35.26
N CYS A 260 38.63 -13.98 -34.38
CA CYS A 260 39.17 -13.73 -33.04
C CYS A 260 40.66 -14.06 -32.98
N LYS A 261 41.37 -13.39 -32.06
CA LYS A 261 42.69 -13.80 -31.56
C LYS A 261 42.50 -14.26 -30.12
N TRP A 262 43.31 -15.23 -29.69
CA TRP A 262 43.33 -15.70 -28.30
C TRP A 262 44.77 -16.09 -27.93
N GLY A 263 45.06 -16.17 -26.65
CA GLY A 263 46.35 -16.54 -26.08
C GLY A 263 46.23 -16.94 -24.61
N PHE A 264 47.36 -17.09 -23.95
CA PHE A 264 47.42 -17.37 -22.52
C PHE A 264 48.68 -16.76 -21.91
N ASP A 265 48.63 -16.46 -20.61
CA ASP A 265 49.77 -15.94 -19.86
C ASP A 265 49.75 -16.44 -18.40
N GLY A 266 50.93 -16.48 -17.79
CA GLY A 266 51.15 -16.87 -16.41
C GLY A 266 51.75 -15.74 -15.59
N SER A 267 51.17 -15.48 -14.43
CA SER A 267 51.63 -14.48 -13.46
C SER A 267 51.99 -15.13 -12.13
N SER A 268 53.02 -14.60 -11.46
CA SER A 268 53.53 -15.09 -10.17
C SER A 268 53.50 -13.99 -9.11
N GLY A 269 53.68 -14.36 -7.83
CA GLY A 269 53.68 -13.41 -6.72
C GLY A 269 52.28 -12.98 -6.26
N HIS A 270 51.26 -13.79 -6.53
CA HIS A 270 49.92 -13.56 -6.02
C HIS A 270 49.83 -13.85 -4.52
N SER A 271 48.84 -13.26 -3.85
CA SER A 271 48.61 -13.49 -2.42
C SER A 271 48.12 -14.90 -2.16
N GLN A 272 48.78 -15.61 -1.25
CA GLN A 272 48.36 -16.95 -0.83
C GLN A 272 47.28 -16.89 0.25
N TYR A 273 46.17 -17.58 0.04
CA TYR A 273 45.07 -17.67 1.00
C TYR A 273 45.26 -18.88 1.92
N LYS A 274 44.73 -18.79 3.14
CA LYS A 274 44.71 -19.92 4.10
C LYS A 274 43.60 -20.93 3.78
N GLN A 275 43.44 -21.27 2.50
CA GLN A 275 42.47 -22.25 2.04
C GLN A 275 43.05 -23.66 2.15
N LYS A 276 42.17 -24.65 2.29
CA LYS A 276 42.55 -26.07 2.25
C LYS A 276 42.27 -26.58 0.85
N PHE A 277 43.29 -27.13 0.20
CA PHE A 277 43.14 -27.82 -1.07
C PHE A 277 42.98 -29.32 -0.85
N SER A 278 42.30 -29.96 -1.79
CA SER A 278 42.23 -31.43 -1.85
C SER A 278 43.59 -32.09 -2.06
N ASP A 279 44.49 -31.42 -2.79
CA ASP A 279 45.89 -31.83 -3.01
C ASP A 279 46.85 -30.86 -2.29
N LEU A 280 47.86 -31.39 -1.61
CA LEU A 280 48.85 -30.61 -0.85
C LEU A 280 49.87 -29.88 -1.74
N GLU A 281 49.98 -30.27 -3.02
CA GLU A 281 50.87 -29.59 -3.97
C GLU A 281 50.23 -28.33 -4.59
N ASN A 282 48.92 -28.16 -4.43
CA ASN A 282 48.21 -27.01 -4.98
C ASN A 282 48.54 -25.72 -4.22
N THR A 283 48.71 -24.63 -4.97
CA THR A 283 48.99 -23.29 -4.46
C THR A 283 48.29 -22.23 -5.31
N ASP A 284 47.95 -21.12 -4.68
CA ASP A 284 47.37 -19.91 -5.29
C ASP A 284 48.42 -18.81 -5.52
N GLU A 285 49.71 -19.14 -5.41
CA GLU A 285 50.83 -18.23 -5.69
C GLU A 285 50.94 -17.84 -7.17
N PHE A 286 50.48 -18.73 -8.06
CA PHE A 286 50.57 -18.59 -9.50
C PHE A 286 49.18 -18.51 -10.11
N LEU A 287 48.99 -17.59 -11.05
CA LEU A 287 47.76 -17.42 -11.80
C LEU A 287 48.04 -17.66 -13.28
N PHE A 288 47.32 -18.59 -13.89
CA PHE A 288 47.37 -18.84 -15.33
C PHE A 288 46.02 -18.48 -15.95
N LEU A 289 46.02 -17.61 -16.96
CA LEU A 289 44.81 -17.09 -17.61
C LEU A 289 44.88 -17.32 -19.12
N VAL A 290 43.74 -17.71 -19.69
CA VAL A 290 43.51 -17.75 -21.14
C VAL A 290 42.71 -16.50 -21.51
N GLN A 291 43.12 -15.75 -22.54
CA GLN A 291 42.56 -14.45 -22.94
C GLN A 291 42.30 -14.36 -24.45
#